data_AF-A0A391NZE4-F1
#
_entry.id   AF-A0A391NZE4-F1
#
_cell.length_a   1.000
_cell.length_b   1.000
_cell.length_c   1.000
_cell.angle_alpha   90.00
_cell.angle_beta   90.00
_cell.angle_gamma   90.00
#
_symmetry.space_group_name_H-M   'P 1'
#
loop_
_entity.id
_entity.type
_entity.pdbx_description
1 polymer ?
#
loop_
_entity_poly.entity_id
_entity_poly.type
_entity_poly.pdbx_seq_one_letter_code
_entity_poly.pdbx_strand_id
1 'polypeptide(L)'
;LGIFLHGESNQNPAHVRYEVSVEAPESEACEWHTLVDTPLPQRGGVFMWEVEGGKTARYVRYTIDSNYGGSGAYTTKLYLFGVPA
;
A
#
# COMPACT_ATOMS: atom_id res chain seq x y z
N LEU A 1 6.24 -4.34 -3.89
CA LEU A 1 5.59 -3.50 -2.85
C LEU A 1 5.25 -4.38 -1.66
N GLY A 2 5.11 -3.82 -0.46
CA GLY A 2 4.72 -4.66 0.67
C GLY A 2 4.49 -3.92 1.98
N ILE A 3 3.92 -4.64 2.93
CA ILE A 3 3.74 -4.17 4.30
C ILE A 3 4.22 -5.23 5.31
N PHE A 4 4.54 -4.76 6.51
CA PHE A 4 4.63 -5.61 7.69
C PHE A 4 3.56 -5.20 8.72
N LEU A 5 2.84 -6.20 9.22
CA LEU A 5 1.86 -6.05 10.30
C LEU A 5 2.38 -6.75 11.56
N HIS A 6 2.38 -6.03 12.69
CA HIS A 6 2.84 -6.56 13.97
C HIS A 6 1.72 -7.31 14.71
N GLY A 7 1.87 -8.62 14.85
CA GLY A 7 0.93 -9.47 15.60
C GLY A 7 -0.48 -9.48 15.01
N GLU A 8 -1.39 -10.12 15.73
CA GLU A 8 -2.82 -10.10 15.45
C GLU A 8 -3.46 -8.94 16.20
N SER A 9 -4.07 -8.01 15.45
CA SER A 9 -4.76 -6.86 16.03
C SER A 9 -5.94 -6.42 15.18
N ASN A 10 -6.99 -5.92 15.85
CA ASN A 10 -8.16 -5.38 15.16
C ASN A 10 -7.85 -4.12 14.35
N GLN A 11 -6.82 -3.37 14.76
CA GLN A 11 -6.39 -2.16 14.05
C GLN A 11 -5.47 -2.47 12.87
N ASN A 12 -5.18 -3.75 12.58
CA ASN A 12 -4.51 -4.11 11.35
C ASN A 12 -5.41 -3.80 10.13
N PRO A 13 -4.83 -3.40 8.99
CA PRO A 13 -5.58 -3.23 7.75
C PRO A 13 -6.25 -4.54 7.34
N ALA A 14 -7.53 -4.46 6.99
CA ALA A 14 -8.30 -5.56 6.39
C ALA A 14 -8.33 -5.44 4.87
N HIS A 15 -8.17 -4.22 4.33
CA HIS A 15 -8.05 -3.95 2.91
C HIS A 15 -7.09 -2.80 2.67
N VAL A 16 -6.19 -2.97 1.70
CA VAL A 16 -5.20 -1.96 1.36
C VAL A 16 -5.12 -1.75 -0.15
N ARG A 17 -4.75 -0.51 -0.52
CA ARG A 17 -4.45 -0.13 -1.89
C ARG A 17 -3.11 0.55 -2.00
N TYR A 18 -2.38 0.22 -3.08
CA TYR A 18 -1.22 0.96 -3.55
C TYR A 18 -1.53 1.56 -4.91
N GLU A 19 -1.30 2.87 -5.03
CA GLU A 19 -1.45 3.62 -6.27
C GLU A 19 -0.16 4.37 -6.56
N VAL A 20 0.12 4.63 -7.83
CA VAL A 20 1.32 5.35 -8.26
C VAL A 20 1.02 6.44 -9.27
N SER A 21 1.88 7.44 -9.29
CA SER A 21 1.88 8.53 -10.27
C SER A 21 3.32 8.92 -10.61
N VAL A 22 3.54 9.40 -11.83
CA VAL A 22 4.78 10.10 -12.22
C VAL A 22 4.72 11.59 -11.89
N GLU A 23 3.51 12.13 -11.80
CA GLU A 23 3.21 13.52 -11.48
C GLU A 23 2.93 13.73 -9.99
N ALA A 24 3.24 14.93 -9.51
CA ALA A 24 3.07 15.29 -8.10
C ALA A 24 1.59 15.27 -7.68
N PRO A 25 1.23 14.84 -6.45
CA PRO A 25 -0.15 14.74 -5.97
C PRO A 25 -0.99 16.03 -6.08
N GLU A 26 -0.34 17.18 -5.98
CA GLU A 26 -0.93 18.51 -6.07
C GLU A 26 -1.11 19.03 -7.51
N SER A 27 -0.56 18.33 -8.50
CA SER A 27 -0.66 18.70 -9.92
C SER A 27 -2.05 18.38 -10.47
N GLU A 28 -2.60 19.27 -11.30
CA GLU A 28 -3.82 19.00 -12.08
C GLU A 28 -3.65 17.83 -13.07
N ALA A 29 -2.40 17.52 -13.44
CA ALA A 29 -2.05 16.38 -14.29
C ALA A 29 -1.86 15.07 -13.51
N CYS A 30 -2.07 15.07 -12.19
CA CYS A 30 -1.87 13.87 -11.39
C CYS A 30 -2.92 12.80 -11.68
N GLU A 31 -2.48 11.71 -12.32
CA GLU A 31 -3.28 10.50 -12.51
C GLU A 31 -2.74 9.37 -11.64
N TRP A 32 -3.60 8.76 -10.83
CA TRP A 32 -3.26 7.63 -9.98
C TRP A 32 -3.58 6.31 -10.69
N HIS A 33 -2.58 5.44 -10.78
CA HIS A 33 -2.75 4.09 -11.29
C HIS A 33 -2.63 3.07 -10.15
N THR A 34 -3.66 2.26 -9.97
CA THR A 34 -3.67 1.18 -8.98
C THR A 34 -2.70 0.05 -9.36
N LEU A 35 -1.82 -0.32 -8.43
CA LEU A 35 -0.91 -1.47 -8.55
C LEU A 35 -1.35 -2.65 -7.71
N VAL A 36 -1.88 -2.38 -6.51
CA VAL A 36 -2.38 -3.40 -5.58
C VAL A 36 -3.68 -2.89 -5.01
N ASP A 37 -4.70 -3.73 -4.99
CA ASP A 37 -5.98 -3.51 -4.31
C ASP A 37 -6.41 -4.86 -3.76
N THR A 38 -6.29 -5.07 -2.45
CA THR A 38 -6.34 -6.44 -1.93
C THR A 38 -6.83 -6.52 -0.49
N PRO A 39 -7.64 -7.55 -0.17
CA PRO A 39 -7.93 -7.88 1.21
C PRO A 39 -6.69 -8.52 1.85
N LEU A 40 -6.50 -8.21 3.12
CA LEU A 40 -5.48 -8.85 3.97
C LEU A 40 -6.19 -9.75 4.97
N PRO A 41 -5.59 -10.89 5.37
CA PRO A 41 -6.08 -11.68 6.49
C PRO A 41 -5.73 -11.02 7.84
N GLN A 42 -6.51 -11.31 8.87
CA GLN A 42 -6.27 -10.86 10.25
C GLN A 42 -5.11 -11.63 10.88
N ARG A 43 -3.88 -11.40 10.41
CA ARG A 43 -2.66 -11.98 10.96
C ARG A 43 -1.48 -11.04 10.85
N GLY A 44 -0.51 -11.26 11.72
CA GLY A 44 0.80 -10.62 11.60
C GLY A 44 1.63 -11.19 10.45
N GLY A 45 2.69 -10.47 10.09
CA GLY A 45 3.70 -10.93 9.15
C GLY A 45 3.93 -9.98 7.98
N VAL A 46 4.72 -10.47 7.04
CA VAL A 46 5.08 -9.74 5.82
C VAL A 46 4.11 -10.11 4.71
N PHE A 47 3.60 -9.09 4.03
CA PHE A 47 2.78 -9.22 2.83
C PHE A 47 3.52 -8.50 1.71
N MET A 48 3.92 -9.26 0.68
CA MET A 48 4.66 -8.76 -0.47
C MET A 48 3.83 -8.98 -1.74
N TRP A 49 3.86 -7.99 -2.62
CA TRP A 49 3.25 -8.06 -3.95
C TRP A 49 4.30 -7.71 -5.01
N GLU A 50 4.33 -8.53 -6.06
CA GLU A 50 5.06 -8.23 -7.28
C GLU A 50 4.24 -7.29 -8.15
N VAL A 51 4.92 -6.33 -8.77
CA VAL A 51 4.28 -5.37 -9.69
C VAL A 51 4.64 -5.81 -11.10
N GLU A 52 3.70 -6.48 -11.76
CA GLU A 52 3.90 -6.96 -13.12
C GLU A 52 4.06 -5.80 -14.12
N GLY A 53 4.93 -6.02 -15.12
CA GLY A 53 5.10 -5.10 -16.24
C GLY A 53 5.91 -3.84 -15.96
N GLY A 54 6.47 -3.66 -14.76
CA GLY A 54 7.37 -2.55 -14.41
C GLY A 54 6.75 -1.17 -14.62
N LYS A 55 6.24 -0.56 -13.55
CA LYS A 55 5.63 0.78 -13.62
C LYS A 55 6.63 1.83 -13.18
N THR A 56 6.97 2.75 -14.08
CA THR A 56 7.69 3.99 -13.73
C THR A 56 6.79 4.82 -12.82
N ALA A 57 7.30 5.19 -11.66
CA ALA A 57 6.59 5.98 -10.67
C ALA A 57 7.57 6.91 -9.95
N ARG A 58 7.09 8.09 -9.60
CA ARG A 58 7.81 9.04 -8.73
C ARG A 58 7.13 9.16 -7.37
N TYR A 59 5.81 8.98 -7.34
CA TYR A 59 4.98 9.09 -6.15
C TYR A 59 4.23 7.78 -5.94
N VAL A 60 4.15 7.34 -4.68
CA VAL A 60 3.38 6.17 -4.26
C VAL A 60 2.39 6.63 -3.20
N ARG A 61 1.14 6.21 -3.33
CA ARG A 61 0.09 6.39 -2.33
C ARG A 61 -0.26 5.03 -1.75
N TYR A 62 -0.26 4.95 -0.42
CA TYR A 62 -0.71 3.80 0.34
C TYR A 62 -1.98 4.18 1.10
N THR A 63 -3.04 3.40 0.90
CA THR A 63 -4.35 3.61 1.52
C THR A 63 -4.77 2.36 2.28
N ILE A 64 -5.28 2.55 3.50
CA ILE A 64 -5.99 1.51 4.26
C ILE A 64 -7.48 1.81 4.12
N ASP A 65 -8.20 1.02 3.32
CA ASP A 65 -9.63 1.24 3.07
C ASP A 65 -10.49 0.77 4.25
N SER A 66 -10.04 -0.28 4.97
CA SER A 66 -10.73 -0.81 6.14
C SER A 66 -9.77 -1.53 7.10
N ASN A 67 -10.21 -1.74 8.34
CA ASN A 67 -9.53 -2.52 9.37
C ASN A 67 -10.50 -3.54 9.99
N TYR A 68 -10.00 -4.35 10.93
CA TYR A 68 -10.80 -5.34 11.67
C TYR A 68 -11.48 -4.77 12.94
N GLY A 69 -11.43 -3.45 13.14
CA GLY A 69 -12.06 -2.74 14.26
C GLY A 69 -11.13 -1.80 15.04
N GLY A 70 -11.73 -1.00 15.92
CA GLY A 70 -11.04 0.04 16.69
C GLY A 70 -10.99 1.40 15.97
N SER A 71 -10.56 2.45 16.68
CA SER A 71 -10.64 3.85 16.21
C SER A 71 -9.51 4.28 15.27
N GLY A 72 -8.63 3.37 14.87
CA GLY A 72 -7.48 3.68 14.00
C GLY A 72 -6.95 2.45 13.29
N ALA A 73 -6.10 2.67 12.28
CA ALA A 73 -5.41 1.62 11.56
C ALA A 73 -3.91 1.88 11.54
N TYR A 74 -3.10 0.83 11.62
CA TYR A 74 -1.65 0.99 11.61
C TYR A 74 -0.98 -0.02 10.71
N THR A 75 0.16 0.39 10.17
CA THR A 75 1.08 -0.46 9.43
C THR A 75 2.46 -0.22 10.02
N THR A 76 3.16 -1.30 10.36
CA THR A 76 4.43 -1.19 11.08
C THR A 76 5.57 -0.83 10.14
N LYS A 77 5.59 -1.40 8.93
CA LYS A 77 6.56 -1.06 7.89
C LYS A 77 5.91 -1.03 6.52
N LEU A 78 6.38 -0.12 5.67
CA LEU A 78 6.12 -0.11 4.24
C LEU A 78 7.41 -0.54 3.51
N TYR A 79 7.26 -1.38 2.49
CA TYR A 79 8.34 -1.85 1.64
C TYR A 79 8.10 -1.37 0.20
N LEU A 80 8.95 -0.47 -0.27
CA LEU A 80 8.96 0.06 -1.63
C LEU A 80 10.30 -0.31 -2.26
N PHE A 81 10.24 -1.09 -3.34
CA PHE A 81 11.42 -1.55 -4.07
C PHE A 81 11.25 -1.16 -5.53
N GLY A 82 12.34 -0.73 -6.15
CA GLY A 82 12.41 -0.38 -7.56
C GLY A 82 13.86 -0.22 -7.98
N VAL A 83 14.08 -0.11 -9.29
CA VAL A 83 15.36 0.30 -9.86
C VAL A 83 15.26 1.77 -10.25
N PRO A 84 16.30 2.59 -10.01
CA PRO A 84 16.36 3.93 -10.59
C PRO A 84 16.26 3.86 -12.11
N ALA A 85 15.65 4.90 -12.71
CA ALA A 85 15.62 5.07 -14.15
C ALA A 85 17.00 5.43 -14.72
#